data_AF-A0A9W9GD72-F1
#
_entry.id   AF-A0A9W9GD72-F1
#
_cell.length_a   1.000
_cell.length_b   1.000
_cell.length_c   1.000
_cell.angle_alpha   90.00
_cell.angle_beta   90.00
_cell.angle_gamma   90.00
#
_symmetry.space_group_name_H-M   'P 1'
#
loop_
_entity.id
_entity.type
_entity.pdbx_description
1 polymer ?
#
loop_
_entity_poly.entity_id
_entity_poly.type
_entity_poly.pdbx_seq_one_letter_code
_entity_poly.pdbx_strand_id
1 'polypeptide(L)'
;MATQERRTNGDDYLRPESDPLVASSLQPSKEVKPGDWARFIQSLSWKEGPQLAVRNHKLQEMATQKLRREPVLRTRGNRTATVFFKEIAKRNDNAEATMGQSIGRRARRQCSHCAKNQGPFHICVIAVGFLKACASCTFSGKWQRCSLREEISRKEEKRRHKEKKRQHKEKKLQRKQGQQLQ
;
A
#
# COMPACT_ATOMS: atom_id res chain seq x y z
N MET A 1 48.60 7.71 -10.40
CA MET A 1 47.42 8.14 -11.17
C MET A 1 46.19 7.73 -10.39
N ALA A 2 45.57 8.69 -9.70
CA ALA A 2 44.39 8.44 -8.87
C ALA A 2 43.18 8.13 -9.77
N THR A 3 42.61 6.95 -9.63
CA THR A 3 41.35 6.56 -10.25
C THR A 3 40.22 7.35 -9.62
N GLN A 4 39.62 8.22 -10.43
CA GLN A 4 38.46 9.02 -10.09
C GLN A 4 37.26 8.09 -9.88
N GLU A 5 36.85 7.91 -8.62
CA GLU A 5 35.62 7.21 -8.27
C GLU A 5 34.42 7.96 -8.89
N ARG A 6 33.78 7.32 -9.87
CA ARG A 6 32.50 7.76 -10.41
C ARG A 6 31.48 7.74 -9.28
N ARG A 7 31.05 8.92 -8.85
CA ARG A 7 29.83 9.13 -8.06
C ARG A 7 28.65 8.53 -8.83
N THR A 8 28.11 7.41 -8.36
CA THR A 8 26.85 6.87 -8.87
C THR A 8 25.71 7.75 -8.33
N ASN A 9 25.23 8.65 -9.19
CA ASN A 9 24.04 9.44 -8.93
C ASN A 9 22.82 8.50 -8.93
N GLY A 10 22.23 8.26 -7.75
CA GLY A 10 20.79 8.41 -7.49
C GLY A 10 19.74 7.48 -8.13
N ASP A 11 20.06 6.61 -9.09
CA ASP A 11 19.03 5.87 -9.87
C ASP A 11 19.02 4.34 -9.69
N ASP A 12 19.84 3.77 -8.79
CA ASP A 12 19.99 2.32 -8.62
C ASP A 12 18.94 1.66 -7.68
N TYR A 13 17.69 2.08 -7.79
CA TYR A 13 16.61 1.21 -7.33
C TYR A 13 16.44 0.10 -8.37
N LEU A 14 17.08 -1.06 -8.14
CA LEU A 14 16.92 -2.27 -8.94
C LEU A 14 15.44 -2.68 -8.95
N ARG A 15 14.70 -2.18 -9.94
CA ARG A 15 13.32 -2.51 -10.23
C ARG A 15 13.22 -4.01 -10.54
N PRO A 16 12.09 -4.68 -10.25
CA PRO A 16 11.86 -6.02 -10.76
C PRO A 16 12.09 -6.07 -12.27
N GLU A 17 12.88 -7.05 -12.69
CA GLU A 17 13.05 -7.39 -14.11
C GLU A 17 11.76 -7.97 -14.68
N SER A 18 10.95 -8.60 -13.82
CA SER A 18 9.64 -9.14 -14.16
C SER A 18 8.59 -8.04 -14.34
N ASP A 19 7.85 -8.11 -15.46
CA ASP A 19 6.69 -7.27 -15.67
C ASP A 19 5.61 -7.54 -14.61
N PRO A 20 4.87 -6.50 -14.16
CA PRO A 20 3.81 -6.68 -13.18
C PRO A 20 2.73 -7.61 -13.72
N LEU A 21 2.21 -8.48 -12.85
CA LEU A 21 1.17 -9.42 -13.24
C LEU A 21 -0.06 -8.68 -13.78
N VAL A 22 -0.55 -9.11 -14.94
CA VAL A 22 -1.75 -8.57 -15.58
C VAL A 22 -2.89 -9.59 -15.47
N ALA A 23 -4.09 -9.09 -15.16
CA ALA A 23 -5.28 -9.91 -14.90
C ALA A 23 -5.76 -10.74 -16.10
N SER A 24 -5.22 -10.53 -17.31
CA SER A 24 -5.57 -11.29 -18.51
C SER A 24 -5.39 -12.81 -18.32
N SER A 25 -4.52 -13.22 -17.39
CA SER A 25 -4.19 -14.62 -17.13
C SER A 25 -4.67 -15.12 -15.76
N LEU A 26 -5.48 -14.34 -15.03
CA LEU A 26 -5.87 -14.65 -13.65
C LEU A 26 -7.39 -14.65 -13.47
N GLN A 27 -7.90 -15.65 -12.75
CA GLN A 27 -9.30 -15.64 -12.33
C GLN A 27 -9.58 -14.40 -11.45
N PRO A 28 -10.67 -13.64 -11.67
CA PRO A 28 -10.99 -12.40 -10.94
C PRO A 28 -11.08 -12.59 -9.42
N SER A 29 -11.23 -13.83 -8.97
CA SER A 29 -11.45 -14.24 -7.60
C SER A 29 -10.21 -14.73 -6.86
N LYS A 30 -9.07 -14.94 -7.50
CA LYS A 30 -7.88 -15.46 -6.81
C LYS A 30 -6.94 -14.33 -6.39
N GLU A 31 -6.69 -14.23 -5.08
CA GLU A 31 -5.57 -13.42 -4.57
C GLU A 31 -4.26 -14.15 -4.91
N VAL A 32 -3.35 -13.47 -5.59
CA VAL A 32 -2.01 -14.01 -5.89
C VAL A 32 -1.13 -13.80 -4.68
N LYS A 33 -0.35 -14.81 -4.29
CA LYS A 33 0.62 -14.71 -3.19
C LYS A 33 1.63 -13.57 -3.47
N PRO A 34 2.18 -12.90 -2.43
CA PRO A 34 3.21 -11.88 -2.63
C PRO A 34 4.38 -12.38 -3.48
N GLY A 35 4.69 -11.64 -4.54
CA GLY A 35 5.79 -11.88 -5.46
C GLY A 35 6.76 -10.71 -5.49
N ASP A 36 7.38 -10.49 -6.64
CA ASP A 36 8.49 -9.54 -6.79
C ASP A 36 8.04 -8.10 -6.57
N TRP A 37 6.89 -7.69 -7.10
CA TRP A 37 6.41 -6.32 -6.92
C TRP A 37 5.97 -6.05 -5.49
N ALA A 38 5.30 -7.00 -4.83
CA ALA A 38 4.93 -6.82 -3.44
C ALA A 38 6.16 -6.62 -2.54
N ARG A 39 7.22 -7.41 -2.76
CA ARG A 39 8.47 -7.31 -1.99
C ARG A 39 9.27 -6.06 -2.34
N PHE A 40 9.41 -5.76 -3.63
CA PHE A 40 10.13 -4.59 -4.11
C PHE A 40 9.54 -3.30 -3.54
N ILE A 41 8.21 -3.12 -3.63
CA ILE A 41 7.57 -1.92 -3.09
C ILE A 41 7.73 -1.81 -1.58
N GLN A 42 7.81 -2.95 -0.86
CA GLN A 42 8.09 -2.98 0.57
C GLN A 42 9.55 -2.65 0.92
N SER A 43 10.50 -3.04 0.07
CA SER A 43 11.94 -2.80 0.29
C SER A 43 12.39 -1.39 -0.05
N LEU A 44 11.58 -0.62 -0.79
CA LEU A 44 11.91 0.77 -1.12
C LEU A 44 12.12 1.58 0.18
N SER A 45 13.34 2.08 0.35
CA SER A 45 13.65 3.09 1.37
C SER A 45 13.01 4.40 0.92
N TRP A 46 11.75 4.62 1.29
CA TRP A 46 11.01 5.88 1.12
C TRP A 46 11.62 7.03 1.97
N LYS A 47 12.96 7.10 2.06
CA LYS A 47 13.81 7.94 2.91
C LYS A 47 14.72 8.83 2.07
N GLU A 48 15.15 8.39 0.88
CA GLU A 48 16.13 9.10 0.05
C GLU A 48 15.64 9.10 -1.40
N GLY A 49 15.41 10.29 -1.96
CA GLY A 49 14.90 10.41 -3.32
C GLY A 49 15.70 11.45 -4.10
N PRO A 50 15.93 11.26 -5.40
CA PRO A 50 16.17 12.37 -6.30
C PRO A 50 14.86 13.00 -6.80
N GLN A 51 13.72 12.28 -6.78
CA GLN A 51 12.41 12.80 -7.27
C GLN A 51 11.20 11.98 -6.78
N LEU A 52 11.38 11.12 -5.78
CA LEU A 52 10.43 10.08 -5.40
C LEU A 52 10.08 10.20 -3.92
N ALA A 53 8.93 10.82 -3.65
CA ALA A 53 8.27 10.92 -2.35
C ALA A 53 9.11 11.54 -1.21
N VAL A 54 8.77 12.80 -0.87
CA VAL A 54 9.03 13.38 0.47
C VAL A 54 8.80 12.30 1.54
N ARG A 55 9.75 12.15 2.48
CA ARG A 55 9.72 11.26 3.65
C ARG A 55 8.28 10.90 4.06
N ASN A 56 7.79 9.76 3.58
CA ASN A 56 6.40 9.38 3.79
C ASN A 56 6.31 8.39 4.96
N HIS A 57 6.11 8.93 6.17
CA HIS A 57 5.95 8.13 7.39
C HIS A 57 4.85 7.06 7.27
N LYS A 58 3.79 7.33 6.51
CA LYS A 58 2.72 6.36 6.26
C LYS A 58 3.22 5.16 5.46
N LEU A 59 4.01 5.38 4.41
CA LEU A 59 4.61 4.30 3.63
C LEU A 59 5.60 3.48 4.46
N GLN A 60 6.37 4.14 5.33
CA GLN A 60 7.25 3.44 6.28
C GLN A 60 6.46 2.57 7.25
N GLU A 61 5.36 3.07 7.81
CA GLU A 61 4.47 2.28 8.67
C GLU A 61 3.83 1.12 7.91
N MET A 62 3.36 1.36 6.68
CA MET A 62 2.80 0.32 5.81
C MET A 62 3.83 -0.76 5.46
N ALA A 63 5.10 -0.39 5.28
CA ALA A 63 6.17 -1.34 4.99
C ALA A 63 6.43 -2.32 6.14
N THR A 64 6.08 -1.99 7.38
CA THR A 64 6.15 -2.92 8.52
C THR A 64 5.05 -3.99 8.51
N GLN A 65 4.02 -3.82 7.67
CA GLN A 65 2.88 -4.73 7.64
C GLN A 65 3.18 -6.00 6.84
N LYS A 66 2.57 -7.11 7.23
CA LYS A 66 2.70 -8.39 6.51
C LYS A 66 2.13 -8.28 5.09
N LEU A 67 2.94 -8.61 4.08
CA LEU A 67 2.48 -8.74 2.69
C LEU A 67 1.43 -9.85 2.58
N ARG A 68 0.33 -9.55 1.89
CA ARG A 68 -0.80 -10.46 1.69
C ARG A 68 -0.97 -10.90 0.25
N ARG A 69 -0.61 -10.04 -0.71
CA ARG A 69 -0.76 -10.36 -2.14
C ARG A 69 0.22 -9.63 -3.04
N GLU A 70 0.34 -10.13 -4.25
CA GLU A 70 0.93 -9.43 -5.39
C GLU A 70 -0.04 -8.38 -5.97
N PRO A 71 0.42 -7.16 -6.29
CA PRO A 71 -0.40 -6.17 -6.97
C PRO A 71 -0.60 -6.55 -8.45
N VAL A 72 -1.75 -7.14 -8.74
CA VAL A 72 -2.13 -7.51 -10.12
C VAL A 72 -2.86 -6.34 -10.81
N LEU A 73 -2.38 -5.97 -11.99
CA LEU A 73 -2.89 -4.89 -12.82
C LEU A 73 -4.03 -5.37 -13.74
N ARG A 74 -4.93 -4.47 -14.12
CA ARG A 74 -5.91 -4.70 -15.19
C ARG A 74 -5.22 -4.67 -16.54
N THR A 75 -5.72 -5.48 -17.47
CA THR A 75 -5.32 -5.46 -18.88
C THR A 75 -5.71 -4.13 -19.51
N ARG A 76 -4.80 -3.16 -19.49
CA ARG A 76 -4.98 -1.82 -20.07
C ARG A 76 -3.64 -1.23 -20.49
N GLY A 77 -3.47 -0.96 -21.79
CA GLY A 77 -2.27 -0.34 -22.35
C GLY A 77 -1.00 -1.17 -22.11
N ASN A 78 0.15 -0.53 -22.32
CA ASN A 78 1.44 -1.16 -22.06
C ASN A 78 1.71 -1.20 -20.55
N ARG A 79 1.83 -2.41 -19.99
CA ARG A 79 2.04 -2.66 -18.55
C ARG A 79 3.43 -3.23 -18.26
N THR A 80 4.46 -2.65 -18.88
CA THR A 80 5.83 -3.00 -18.55
C THR A 80 6.21 -2.55 -17.14
N ALA A 81 7.22 -3.21 -16.58
CA ALA A 81 7.83 -2.86 -15.31
C ALA A 81 8.21 -1.37 -15.25
N THR A 82 8.84 -0.85 -16.31
CA THR A 82 9.23 0.58 -16.40
C THR A 82 8.06 1.52 -16.27
N VAL A 83 6.99 1.28 -17.02
CA VAL A 83 5.83 2.17 -17.03
C VAL A 83 5.13 2.13 -15.68
N PHE A 84 4.96 0.94 -15.11
CA PHE A 84 4.30 0.82 -13.82
C PHE A 84 5.11 1.47 -12.70
N PHE A 85 6.43 1.25 -12.67
CA PHE A 85 7.30 1.91 -11.68
C PHE A 85 7.23 3.43 -11.77
N LYS A 86 7.30 4.00 -12.99
CA LYS A 86 7.16 5.45 -13.20
C LYS A 86 5.81 5.98 -12.69
N GLU A 87 4.72 5.23 -12.89
CA GLU A 87 3.40 5.61 -12.37
C GLU A 87 3.34 5.55 -10.84
N ILE A 88 3.92 4.54 -10.20
CA ILE A 88 4.06 4.47 -8.74
C ILE A 88 4.83 5.68 -8.22
N ALA A 89 5.92 6.01 -8.92
CA ALA A 89 6.84 7.07 -8.55
C ALA A 89 6.28 8.48 -8.65
N LYS A 90 5.27 8.65 -9.50
CA LYS A 90 4.69 9.96 -9.84
C LYS A 90 4.03 10.67 -8.65
N ARG A 91 3.43 9.93 -7.72
CA ARG A 91 2.64 10.49 -6.59
C ARG A 91 2.71 9.60 -5.36
N ASN A 92 2.74 10.23 -4.18
CA ASN A 92 2.62 9.53 -2.90
C ASN A 92 1.35 8.65 -2.84
N ASP A 93 0.22 9.12 -3.36
CA ASP A 93 -1.03 8.35 -3.42
C ASP A 93 -0.86 7.05 -4.22
N ASN A 94 -0.04 7.04 -5.27
CA ASN A 94 0.18 5.87 -6.12
C ASN A 94 1.05 4.83 -5.39
N ALA A 95 2.11 5.29 -4.74
CA ALA A 95 2.93 4.47 -3.86
C ALA A 95 2.11 3.88 -2.71
N GLU A 96 1.35 4.70 -1.99
CA GLU A 96 0.48 4.27 -0.89
C GLU A 96 -0.60 3.30 -1.36
N ALA A 97 -1.21 3.57 -2.52
CA ALA A 97 -2.18 2.66 -3.10
C ALA A 97 -1.56 1.32 -3.46
N THR A 98 -0.35 1.31 -4.02
CA THR A 98 0.35 0.07 -4.42
C THR A 98 0.75 -0.74 -3.21
N MET A 99 1.34 -0.12 -2.19
CA MET A 99 1.61 -0.78 -0.92
C MET A 99 0.31 -1.28 -0.27
N GLY A 100 -0.74 -0.45 -0.27
CA GLY A 100 -2.06 -0.78 0.25
C GLY A 100 -2.71 -1.97 -0.46
N GLN A 101 -2.49 -2.10 -1.77
CA GLN A 101 -2.90 -3.25 -2.56
C GLN A 101 -2.22 -4.53 -2.05
N SER A 102 -0.94 -4.47 -1.69
CA SER A 102 -0.15 -5.62 -1.24
C SER A 102 -0.45 -6.05 0.20
N ILE A 103 -0.70 -5.12 1.13
CA ILE A 103 -0.90 -5.42 2.57
C ILE A 103 -2.38 -5.49 2.99
N GLY A 104 -3.28 -4.86 2.23
CA GLY A 104 -4.66 -4.65 2.67
C GLY A 104 -5.50 -5.93 2.67
N ARG A 105 -6.79 -5.82 3.02
CA ARG A 105 -7.78 -6.89 2.85
C ARG A 105 -8.60 -6.66 1.59
N ARG A 106 -8.82 -7.70 0.79
CA ARG A 106 -9.75 -7.64 -0.33
C ARG A 106 -11.14 -7.25 0.18
N ALA A 107 -11.78 -6.33 -0.53
CA ALA A 107 -13.16 -5.96 -0.28
C ALA A 107 -14.10 -7.08 -0.74
N ARG A 108 -15.23 -7.27 -0.03
CA ARG A 108 -16.23 -8.29 -0.37
C ARG A 108 -16.82 -8.08 -1.77
N ARG A 109 -16.92 -6.82 -2.18
CA ARG A 109 -17.41 -6.39 -3.50
C ARG A 109 -16.48 -5.36 -4.11
N GLN A 110 -16.49 -5.24 -5.43
CA GLN A 110 -15.87 -4.10 -6.09
C GLN A 110 -16.65 -2.82 -5.77
N CYS A 111 -15.95 -1.69 -5.68
CA CYS A 111 -16.62 -0.40 -5.57
C CYS A 111 -17.22 0.00 -6.93
N SER A 112 -18.22 0.89 -6.93
CA SER A 112 -18.90 1.33 -8.16
C SER A 112 -17.93 1.93 -9.19
N HIS A 113 -16.88 2.62 -8.74
CA HIS A 113 -15.85 3.17 -9.62
C HIS A 113 -15.02 2.07 -10.30
N CYS A 114 -14.53 1.09 -9.53
CA CYS A 114 -13.72 0.00 -10.05
C CYS A 114 -14.53 -1.01 -10.87
N ALA A 115 -15.83 -1.16 -10.60
CA ALA A 115 -16.74 -1.95 -11.42
C ALA A 115 -16.82 -1.40 -12.86
N LYS A 116 -16.66 -0.08 -13.04
CA LYS A 116 -16.52 0.58 -14.36
C LYS A 116 -15.09 0.44 -14.94
N ASN A 117 -14.35 -0.57 -14.51
CA ASN A 117 -12.96 -0.84 -14.87
C ASN A 117 -11.99 0.31 -14.58
N GLN A 118 -12.28 1.19 -13.62
CA GLN A 118 -11.41 2.33 -13.30
C GLN A 118 -10.31 1.96 -12.30
N GLY A 119 -9.15 2.60 -12.48
CA GLY A 119 -7.93 2.37 -11.71
C GLY A 119 -7.08 1.19 -12.20
N PRO A 120 -5.87 1.04 -11.65
CA PRO A 120 -4.90 0.09 -12.19
C PRO A 120 -5.13 -1.35 -11.73
N PHE A 121 -5.63 -1.59 -10.51
CA PHE A 121 -5.68 -2.94 -9.96
C PHE A 121 -6.98 -3.68 -10.29
N HIS A 122 -6.87 -4.99 -10.48
CA HIS A 122 -7.99 -5.84 -10.90
C HIS A 122 -9.03 -6.08 -9.78
N ILE A 123 -8.63 -5.99 -8.51
CA ILE A 123 -9.52 -6.14 -7.35
C ILE A 123 -9.50 -4.91 -6.45
N CYS A 124 -10.61 -4.65 -5.77
CA CYS A 124 -10.67 -3.65 -4.72
C CYS A 124 -10.06 -4.19 -3.43
N VAL A 125 -9.00 -3.55 -2.97
CA VAL A 125 -8.37 -3.81 -1.66
C VAL A 125 -8.53 -2.61 -0.76
N ILE A 126 -8.81 -2.87 0.52
CA ILE A 126 -8.92 -1.89 1.58
C ILE A 126 -7.76 -2.09 2.57
N ALA A 127 -6.99 -1.04 2.82
CA ALA A 127 -5.98 -1.00 3.89
C ALA A 127 -6.47 -0.07 5.02
N VAL A 128 -7.28 -0.60 5.93
CA VAL A 128 -7.88 0.18 7.04
C VAL A 128 -6.78 0.78 7.92
N GLY A 129 -6.90 2.07 8.23
CA GLY A 129 -5.91 2.82 9.00
C GLY A 129 -4.84 3.50 8.14
N PHE A 130 -4.73 3.13 6.86
CA PHE A 130 -3.78 3.73 5.91
C PHE A 130 -4.48 4.46 4.78
N LEU A 131 -5.50 3.83 4.18
CA LEU A 131 -6.22 4.36 3.03
C LEU A 131 -7.67 4.71 3.39
N LYS A 132 -8.18 5.81 2.82
CA LYS A 132 -9.58 6.27 2.96
C LYS A 132 -10.52 5.67 1.90
N ALA A 133 -9.95 5.07 0.86
CA ALA A 133 -10.66 4.43 -0.26
C ALA A 133 -9.98 3.10 -0.60
N CYS A 134 -10.55 2.33 -1.53
CA CYS A 134 -9.83 1.17 -2.03
C CYS A 134 -8.57 1.58 -2.81
N ALA A 135 -7.56 0.71 -2.82
CA ALA A 135 -6.26 0.96 -3.45
C ALA A 135 -6.37 1.55 -4.86
N SER A 136 -7.19 0.96 -5.74
CA SER A 136 -7.38 1.49 -7.11
C SER A 136 -7.93 2.91 -7.16
N CYS A 137 -8.88 3.26 -6.28
CA CYS A 137 -9.43 4.62 -6.22
C CYS A 137 -8.45 5.62 -5.62
N THR A 138 -7.64 5.20 -4.64
CA THR A 138 -6.53 6.00 -4.10
C THR A 138 -5.50 6.27 -5.20
N PHE A 139 -5.08 5.25 -5.94
CA PHE A 139 -4.12 5.38 -7.04
C PHE A 139 -4.60 6.36 -8.11
N SER A 140 -5.89 6.34 -8.46
CA SER A 140 -6.43 7.27 -9.45
C SER A 140 -6.67 8.69 -8.91
N GLY A 141 -6.38 8.97 -7.63
CA GLY A 141 -6.73 10.23 -6.97
C GLY A 141 -8.24 10.46 -6.82
N LYS A 142 -9.07 9.45 -7.09
CA LYS A 142 -10.55 9.51 -7.12
C LYS A 142 -11.17 8.87 -5.88
N TRP A 143 -10.50 9.00 -4.73
CA TRP A 143 -10.90 8.36 -3.47
C TRP A 143 -12.31 8.79 -3.01
N GLN A 144 -12.73 10.03 -3.29
CA GLN A 144 -14.08 10.53 -2.96
C GLN A 144 -15.20 9.79 -3.69
N ARG A 145 -14.92 9.24 -4.88
CA ARG A 145 -15.91 8.48 -5.68
C ARG A 145 -15.97 7.00 -5.30
N CYS A 146 -15.20 6.57 -4.32
CA CYS A 146 -15.17 5.18 -3.90
C CYS A 146 -16.38 4.85 -3.03
N SER A 147 -17.29 4.01 -3.53
CA SER A 147 -18.45 3.54 -2.77
C SER A 147 -18.11 2.65 -1.54
N LEU A 148 -16.83 2.32 -1.34
CA LEU A 148 -16.35 1.60 -0.15
C LEU A 148 -15.88 2.55 0.96
N ARG A 149 -15.80 3.87 0.69
CA ARG A 149 -15.27 4.87 1.64
C ARG A 149 -15.95 4.83 3.01
N GLU A 150 -17.27 4.72 3.04
CA GLU A 150 -18.03 4.63 4.30
C GLU A 150 -17.72 3.35 5.08
N GLU A 151 -17.59 2.22 4.39
CA GLU A 151 -17.21 0.94 5.03
C GLU A 151 -15.83 1.04 5.68
N ILE A 152 -14.89 1.71 5.00
CA ILE A 152 -13.53 1.93 5.49
C ILE A 152 -13.57 2.81 6.74
N SER A 153 -14.30 3.93 6.69
CA SER A 153 -14.45 4.85 7.81
C SER A 153 -15.04 4.17 9.05
N ARG A 154 -16.13 3.40 8.89
CA ARG A 154 -16.72 2.61 9.99
C ARG A 154 -15.75 1.58 10.57
N LYS A 155 -14.95 0.91 9.73
CA LYS A 155 -13.93 -0.05 10.19
C LYS A 155 -12.80 0.64 10.94
N GLU A 156 -12.39 1.82 10.49
CA GLU A 156 -11.37 2.63 11.15
C GLU A 156 -11.82 3.11 12.53
N GLU A 157 -13.05 3.60 12.65
CA GLU A 157 -13.62 4.01 13.93
C GLU A 157 -13.67 2.86 14.93
N LYS A 158 -14.15 1.68 14.50
CA LYS A 158 -14.13 0.46 15.33
C LYS A 158 -12.72 0.08 15.77
N ARG A 159 -11.71 0.24 14.91
CA ARG A 159 -10.29 0.01 15.26
C ARG A 159 -9.84 0.98 16.34
N ARG A 160 -10.11 2.29 16.17
CA ARG A 160 -9.76 3.33 17.15
C ARG A 160 -10.42 3.10 18.51
N HIS A 161 -11.70 2.70 18.54
CA HIS A 161 -12.40 2.38 19.78
C HIS A 161 -11.79 1.19 20.52
N LYS A 162 -11.48 0.11 19.79
CA LYS A 162 -10.81 -1.07 20.36
C LYS A 162 -9.45 -0.71 20.94
N GLU A 163 -8.68 0.11 20.24
CA GLU A 163 -7.36 0.54 20.69
C GLU A 163 -7.44 1.40 21.97
N LYS A 164 -8.36 2.36 22.03
CA LYS A 164 -8.62 3.14 23.25
C LYS A 164 -8.99 2.26 24.44
N LYS A 165 -9.82 1.22 24.23
CA LYS A 165 -10.16 0.24 25.28
C LYS A 165 -8.94 -0.55 25.76
N ARG A 166 -8.05 -0.96 24.85
CA ARG A 166 -6.79 -1.65 25.21
C ARG A 166 -5.89 -0.76 26.05
N GLN A 167 -5.65 0.47 25.62
CA GLN A 167 -4.83 1.45 26.34
C GLN A 167 -5.40 1.78 27.72
N HIS A 168 -6.73 1.91 27.85
CA HIS A 168 -7.37 2.14 29.14
C HIS A 168 -7.18 0.94 30.09
N LYS A 169 -7.33 -0.29 29.59
CA LYS A 169 -7.10 -1.50 30.38
C LYS A 169 -5.65 -1.61 30.85
N GLU A 170 -4.70 -1.32 29.97
CA GLU A 170 -3.26 -1.35 30.28
C GLU A 170 -2.87 -0.32 31.33
N LYS A 171 -3.33 0.94 31.19
CA LYS A 171 -3.13 1.99 32.20
C LYS A 171 -3.73 1.61 33.56
N LYS A 172 -4.91 0.96 33.56
CA LYS A 172 -5.53 0.48 34.81
C LYS A 172 -4.72 -0.65 35.47
N LEU A 173 -4.07 -1.51 34.68
CA LEU A 173 -3.19 -2.57 35.20
C LEU A 173 -1.89 -2.00 35.78
N GLN A 174 -1.24 -1.08 35.07
CA GLN A 174 -0.01 -0.42 35.55
C GLN A 174 -0.23 0.34 36.86
N ARG A 175 -1.36 1.04 37.00
CA ARG A 175 -1.74 1.72 38.25
C ARG A 175 -1.89 0.76 39.44
N LYS A 176 -2.46 -0.43 39.20
CA LYS A 176 -2.60 -1.45 40.25
C LYS A 176 -1.25 -2.04 40.66
N GLN A 177 -0.34 -2.27 39.72
CA GLN A 177 1.00 -2.79 40.01
C GLN A 177 1.87 -1.78 40.76
N GLY A 178 1.78 -0.49 40.43
CA GLY A 178 2.49 0.57 41.15
C GLY A 178 2.02 0.79 42.59
N GLN A 179 0.77 0.42 42.92
CA GLN A 179 0.21 0.52 44.27
C GLN A 179 0.54 -0.69 45.17
N GLN A 180 1.08 -1.78 44.62
CA GLN A 180 1.46 -2.99 45.39
C GLN A 180 2.94 -3.03 45.78
N LEU A 181 3.73 -2.05 45.32
CA LEU A 181 5.17 -1.91 45.60
C LEU A 181 5.47 -0.74 46.56
N GLN A 182 4.43 -0.18 47.18
CA GLN A 182 4.49 0.84 48.24
C GLN A 182 3.81 0.27 49.49
#